data_AF-A0A1J5LHL8-F1
#
_entry.id   AF-A0A1J5LHL8-F1
#
_cell.length_a   1.000
_cell.length_b   1.000
_cell.length_c   1.000
_cell.angle_alpha   90.00
_cell.angle_beta   90.00
_cell.angle_gamma   90.00
#
_symmetry.space_group_name_H-M   'P 1'
#
loop_
_entity.id
_entity.type
_entity.pdbx_description
1 polymer ?
#
loop_
_entity_poly.entity_id
_entity_poly.type
_entity_poly.pdbx_seq_one_letter_code
_entity_poly.pdbx_strand_id
1 'polypeptide(L)'
;MNPKFKPIISYKCSAFLVLFIITNCIYSQDSIRLNLVHKGPFSTYNFINQSDSAFVKIGHENGIPDSPFFELKPGLKDNNYLVFVNDSLALVDEVKSHKKHGTWLRYNSGKIVKRQHFKNDTIWSEQTFHPNGLLKSNFKLYPKYNEVNFKSFYPSGSLKQSSKTNGGTNYVRHQYYENGKIKSREIINSGSVCIQNLFDQTAKLTTTKIITPYLNKTKEYQNNSDNDSLISYHFKNGKFNLQYSKGNLKQWKFIPTGNAIEVSEYVMHYSRNKLSDMIKESRLVKDEDVNFDGYKDKIIIPKLGSGANQPFSIFLYNPISQSFEYSKTLSGSSLSDNGPDLDSEKKTATYTGSSGGGIYGMEIIYFNSYGQIKFSDLYHNEELGNYTYRNGINHGSYSFNYKRIQDIEIIDEHQFITDLPLNGNESIYIPFFDWVALQIDANNR
;
A
#
# COMPACT_ATOMS: atom_id res chain seq x y z
N MET A 1 11.47 -31.38 55.14
CA MET A 1 12.44 -32.06 54.25
C MET A 1 11.71 -32.51 53.00
N ASN A 2 11.97 -31.88 51.86
CA ASN A 2 11.57 -32.32 50.52
C ASN A 2 12.34 -31.48 49.49
N PRO A 3 13.26 -32.02 48.68
CA PRO A 3 14.03 -31.22 47.74
C PRO A 3 13.22 -31.01 46.45
N LYS A 4 12.99 -29.74 46.09
CA LYS A 4 12.43 -29.35 44.79
C LYS A 4 13.50 -29.54 43.71
N PHE A 5 13.33 -30.54 42.85
CA PHE A 5 14.08 -30.69 41.60
C PHE A 5 13.63 -29.61 40.59
N LYS A 6 14.58 -28.80 40.10
CA LYS A 6 14.41 -27.98 38.89
C LYS A 6 14.97 -28.78 37.69
N PRO A 7 14.25 -28.90 36.56
CA PRO A 7 14.84 -29.47 35.36
C PRO A 7 15.74 -28.43 34.68
N ILE A 8 17.02 -28.79 34.51
CA ILE A 8 17.95 -28.08 33.63
C ILE A 8 17.78 -28.72 32.24
N ILE A 9 16.99 -28.09 31.38
CA ILE A 9 16.91 -28.48 29.96
C ILE A 9 18.04 -27.75 29.23
N SER A 10 19.08 -28.51 28.88
CA SER A 10 20.21 -28.06 28.07
C SER A 10 19.85 -28.08 26.58
N TYR A 11 19.63 -26.91 26.00
CA TYR A 11 19.50 -26.75 24.53
C TYR A 11 20.89 -26.79 23.89
N LYS A 12 21.41 -27.98 23.59
CA LYS A 12 22.66 -28.16 22.81
C LYS A 12 22.51 -28.97 21.52
N CYS A 13 21.30 -29.13 20.99
CA CYS A 13 21.03 -30.04 19.86
C CYS A 13 20.52 -29.38 18.56
N SER A 14 20.80 -28.09 18.33
CA SER A 14 20.31 -27.37 17.13
C SER A 14 21.40 -26.97 16.11
N ALA A 15 22.68 -27.09 16.44
CA ALA A 15 23.77 -26.72 15.52
C ALA A 15 24.10 -27.80 14.48
N PHE A 16 23.87 -29.08 14.80
CA PHE A 16 24.24 -30.20 13.91
C PHE A 16 23.23 -30.45 12.78
N LEU A 17 21.96 -30.06 12.95
CA LEU A 17 20.91 -30.33 11.97
C LEU A 17 20.95 -29.38 10.77
N VAL A 18 21.49 -28.16 10.94
CA VAL A 18 21.62 -27.18 9.84
C VAL A 18 22.74 -27.57 8.86
N LEU A 19 23.75 -28.32 9.32
CA LEU A 19 24.84 -28.80 8.45
C LEU A 19 24.39 -29.96 7.53
N PHE A 20 23.36 -30.72 7.93
CA PHE A 20 22.91 -31.92 7.22
C PHE A 20 21.92 -31.67 6.07
N ILE A 21 21.27 -30.50 6.04
CA ILE A 21 20.35 -30.12 4.94
C ILE A 21 21.14 -29.54 3.75
N ILE A 22 22.37 -29.09 3.95
CA ILE A 22 23.21 -28.54 2.87
C ILE A 22 23.88 -29.66 2.05
N THR A 23 24.06 -30.87 2.60
CA THR A 23 24.86 -31.94 1.97
C THR A 23 24.10 -32.84 0.99
N ASN A 24 22.77 -32.75 0.86
CA ASN A 24 21.97 -33.71 0.07
C ASN A 24 21.43 -33.20 -1.27
N CYS A 25 21.79 -31.99 -1.71
CA CYS A 25 21.58 -31.57 -3.10
C CYS A 25 22.95 -31.52 -3.81
N ILE A 26 23.41 -32.66 -4.32
CA ILE A 26 24.65 -32.79 -5.09
C ILE A 26 24.43 -32.19 -6.50
N TYR A 27 24.25 -30.88 -6.56
CA TYR A 27 24.71 -30.11 -7.70
C TYR A 27 26.20 -29.84 -7.46
N SER A 28 27.02 -30.02 -8.49
CA SER A 28 28.47 -29.86 -8.43
C SER A 28 28.86 -28.45 -7.98
N GLN A 29 29.13 -28.19 -6.71
CA GLN A 29 29.44 -26.82 -6.28
C GLN A 29 30.78 -26.34 -6.88
N ASP A 30 30.75 -25.24 -7.62
CA ASP A 30 31.98 -24.58 -8.10
C ASP A 30 32.47 -23.60 -7.03
N SER A 31 33.68 -23.82 -6.53
CA SER A 31 34.30 -22.94 -5.53
C SER A 31 35.30 -22.00 -6.18
N ILE A 32 35.14 -20.69 -5.94
CA ILE A 32 36.01 -19.62 -6.41
C ILE A 32 36.79 -19.10 -5.20
N ARG A 33 38.12 -19.08 -5.29
CA ARG A 33 38.97 -18.65 -4.17
C ARG A 33 39.77 -17.40 -4.50
N LEU A 34 39.72 -16.45 -3.56
CA LEU A 34 40.37 -15.14 -3.65
C LEU A 34 41.27 -14.93 -2.43
N ASN A 35 42.44 -14.32 -2.65
CA ASN A 35 43.30 -13.77 -1.60
C ASN A 35 43.19 -12.25 -1.60
N LEU A 36 42.86 -11.65 -0.46
CA LEU A 36 42.93 -10.21 -0.25
C LEU A 36 44.41 -9.81 -0.13
N VAL A 37 44.90 -9.04 -1.11
CA VAL A 37 46.31 -8.64 -1.20
C VAL A 37 46.56 -7.33 -0.46
N HIS A 38 45.65 -6.38 -0.61
CA HIS A 38 45.72 -5.08 0.04
C HIS A 38 44.35 -4.73 0.62
N LYS A 39 44.33 -4.35 1.91
CA LYS A 39 43.13 -3.85 2.58
C LYS A 39 43.18 -2.33 2.59
N GLY A 40 42.21 -1.70 1.95
CA GLY A 40 42.08 -0.26 1.89
C GLY A 40 40.82 0.15 1.13
N PRO A 41 40.68 1.45 0.81
CA PRO A 41 39.53 1.99 0.11
C PRO A 41 39.27 1.30 -1.25
N PHE A 42 40.34 0.78 -1.84
CA PHE A 42 40.30 -0.02 -3.06
C PHE A 42 40.96 -1.36 -2.79
N SER A 43 40.34 -2.15 -1.92
CA SER A 43 40.85 -3.48 -1.57
C SER A 43 41.08 -4.31 -2.84
N THR A 44 42.29 -4.87 -2.99
CA THR A 44 42.67 -5.66 -4.17
C THR A 44 42.68 -7.15 -3.85
N TYR A 45 42.28 -7.96 -4.83
CA TYR A 45 42.13 -9.40 -4.69
C TYR A 45 42.85 -10.12 -5.82
N ASN A 46 43.56 -11.20 -5.48
CA ASN A 46 44.11 -12.13 -6.45
C ASN A 46 43.30 -13.42 -6.46
N PHE A 47 42.98 -13.94 -7.64
CA PHE A 47 42.44 -15.28 -7.77
C PHE A 47 43.52 -16.30 -7.43
N ILE A 48 43.18 -17.32 -6.63
CA ILE A 48 44.10 -18.43 -6.34
C ILE A 48 44.30 -19.28 -7.60
N ASN A 49 43.22 -19.56 -8.33
CA ASN A 49 43.28 -20.20 -9.65
C ASN A 49 42.93 -19.17 -10.73
N GLN A 50 43.81 -18.96 -11.71
CA GLN A 50 43.57 -17.96 -12.77
C GLN A 50 42.30 -18.23 -13.59
N SER A 51 41.91 -19.51 -13.74
CA SER A 51 40.66 -19.91 -14.40
C SER A 51 39.41 -19.31 -13.73
N ASP A 52 39.47 -19.06 -12.42
CA ASP A 52 38.34 -18.55 -11.63
C ASP A 52 37.98 -17.10 -12.01
N SER A 53 38.92 -16.38 -12.62
CA SER A 53 38.69 -15.02 -13.14
C SER A 53 37.67 -14.98 -14.29
N ALA A 54 37.37 -16.11 -14.92
CA ALA A 54 36.31 -16.23 -15.91
C ALA A 54 34.91 -16.14 -15.29
N PHE A 55 34.79 -16.28 -13.97
CA PHE A 55 33.51 -16.45 -13.30
C PHE A 55 33.05 -15.23 -12.50
N VAL A 56 33.96 -14.49 -11.87
CA VAL A 56 33.62 -13.39 -10.95
C VAL A 56 34.22 -12.05 -11.40
N LYS A 57 33.39 -11.01 -11.33
CA LYS A 57 33.77 -9.60 -11.35
C LYS A 57 33.84 -9.09 -9.92
N ILE A 58 34.89 -8.33 -9.61
CA ILE A 58 35.13 -7.72 -8.30
C ILE A 58 34.98 -6.21 -8.46
N GLY A 59 34.28 -5.55 -7.53
CA GLY A 59 34.18 -4.09 -7.50
C GLY A 59 33.77 -3.55 -6.13
N HIS A 60 33.41 -2.27 -6.07
CA HIS A 60 32.97 -1.60 -4.85
C HIS A 60 31.50 -1.17 -4.95
N GLU A 61 30.69 -1.49 -3.94
CA GLU A 61 29.26 -1.19 -3.92
C GLU A 61 29.06 0.33 -3.78
N ASN A 62 28.62 1.01 -4.83
CA ASN A 62 28.26 2.44 -4.84
C ASN A 62 29.27 3.39 -4.17
N GLY A 63 30.57 3.17 -4.38
CA GLY A 63 31.62 4.01 -3.82
C GLY A 63 31.83 3.84 -2.31
N ILE A 64 31.28 2.78 -1.69
CA ILE A 64 31.64 2.37 -0.33
C ILE A 64 32.97 1.62 -0.41
N PRO A 65 34.08 2.23 0.04
CA PRO A 65 35.40 1.71 -0.25
C PRO A 65 35.65 0.32 0.38
N ASP A 66 35.05 0.05 1.54
CA ASP A 66 35.25 -1.19 2.30
C ASP A 66 34.18 -2.28 2.05
N SER A 67 33.37 -2.16 0.99
CA SER A 67 32.32 -3.13 0.63
C SER A 67 32.59 -3.77 -0.73
N PRO A 68 33.50 -4.76 -0.82
CA PRO A 68 33.77 -5.47 -2.07
C PRO A 68 32.51 -6.20 -2.52
N PHE A 69 31.99 -5.91 -3.71
CA PHE A 69 30.95 -6.74 -4.32
C PHE A 69 31.60 -7.75 -5.27
N PHE A 70 31.09 -8.98 -5.19
CA PHE A 70 31.40 -10.05 -6.12
C PHE A 70 30.16 -10.25 -6.98
N GLU A 71 30.33 -10.17 -8.30
CA GLU A 71 29.26 -10.38 -9.26
C GLU A 71 29.70 -11.47 -10.24
N LEU A 72 28.92 -12.54 -10.34
CA LEU A 72 29.14 -13.54 -11.37
C LEU A 72 28.99 -12.92 -12.77
N LYS A 73 29.91 -13.27 -13.68
CA LYS A 73 29.86 -12.82 -15.06
C LYS A 73 28.66 -13.45 -15.79
N PRO A 74 28.10 -12.81 -16.83
CA PRO A 74 27.03 -13.41 -17.64
C PRO A 74 27.47 -14.71 -18.32
N GLY A 75 26.53 -15.63 -18.58
CA GLY A 75 26.79 -16.83 -19.38
C GLY A 75 27.34 -18.03 -18.61
N LEU A 76 27.39 -17.97 -17.27
CA LEU A 76 27.82 -19.10 -16.45
C LEU A 76 26.84 -20.27 -16.53
N LYS A 77 27.37 -21.48 -16.44
CA LYS A 77 26.56 -22.71 -16.43
C LYS A 77 25.69 -22.76 -15.16
N ASP A 78 24.58 -23.46 -15.28
CA ASP A 78 23.64 -23.68 -14.19
C ASP A 78 24.34 -24.40 -13.04
N ASN A 79 24.49 -23.70 -11.92
CA ASN A 79 25.22 -24.22 -10.77
C ASN A 79 25.00 -23.40 -9.50
N ASN A 80 25.47 -23.94 -8.38
CA ASN A 80 25.69 -23.20 -7.14
C ASN A 80 27.17 -22.82 -7.05
N TYR A 81 27.44 -21.52 -6.92
CA TYR A 81 28.78 -20.97 -6.80
C TYR A 81 29.04 -20.52 -5.36
N LEU A 82 30.22 -20.86 -4.86
CA LEU A 82 30.72 -20.44 -3.55
C LEU A 82 31.95 -19.57 -3.74
N VAL A 83 31.96 -18.34 -3.21
CA VAL A 83 33.13 -17.47 -3.25
C VAL A 83 33.75 -17.39 -1.85
N PHE A 84 35.04 -17.70 -1.76
CA PHE A 84 35.84 -17.60 -0.56
C PHE A 84 36.87 -16.48 -0.69
N VAL A 85 37.03 -15.67 0.36
CA VAL A 85 38.06 -14.63 0.49
C VAL A 85 38.88 -14.95 1.72
N ASN A 86 40.19 -15.19 1.57
CA ASN A 86 41.08 -15.64 2.66
C ASN A 86 40.46 -16.82 3.45
N ASP A 87 40.00 -17.84 2.72
CA ASP A 87 39.33 -19.04 3.24
C ASP A 87 38.01 -18.81 4.01
N SER A 88 37.55 -17.57 4.11
CA SER A 88 36.25 -17.24 4.67
C SER A 88 35.20 -17.18 3.56
N LEU A 89 34.07 -17.88 3.75
CA LEU A 89 32.94 -17.80 2.82
C LEU A 89 32.46 -16.34 2.75
N ALA A 90 32.39 -15.79 1.54
CA ALA A 90 32.02 -14.42 1.26
C ALA A 90 30.67 -14.34 0.52
N LEU A 91 30.40 -15.29 -0.39
CA LEU A 91 29.18 -15.33 -1.20
C LEU A 91 28.71 -16.78 -1.43
N VAL A 92 27.38 -16.98 -1.36
CA VAL A 92 26.67 -18.14 -1.90
C VAL A 92 25.71 -17.64 -2.97
N ASP A 93 25.76 -18.28 -4.12
CA ASP A 93 25.11 -17.82 -5.35
C ASP A 93 24.54 -19.02 -6.13
N GLU A 94 23.35 -18.85 -6.70
CA GLU A 94 22.70 -19.83 -7.56
C GLU A 94 22.42 -19.21 -8.94
N VAL A 95 22.88 -19.89 -9.99
CA VAL A 95 22.66 -19.51 -11.39
C VAL A 95 21.82 -20.58 -12.07
N LYS A 96 20.76 -20.17 -12.76
CA LYS A 96 19.93 -21.03 -13.62
C LYS A 96 19.64 -20.35 -14.95
N SER A 97 19.74 -21.10 -16.04
CA SER A 97 19.66 -20.62 -17.41
C SER A 97 20.51 -19.37 -17.67
N HIS A 98 21.76 -19.37 -17.17
CA HIS A 98 22.68 -18.23 -17.25
C HIS A 98 22.24 -16.94 -16.54
N LYS A 99 21.25 -17.02 -15.64
CA LYS A 99 20.71 -15.88 -14.87
C LYS A 99 20.78 -16.12 -13.37
N LYS A 100 20.87 -15.03 -12.59
CA LYS A 100 20.78 -15.08 -11.12
C LYS A 100 19.42 -15.66 -10.72
N HIS A 101 19.44 -16.66 -9.85
CA HIS A 101 18.24 -17.35 -9.39
C HIS A 101 18.39 -17.73 -7.90
N GLY A 102 17.28 -17.99 -7.23
CA GLY A 102 17.31 -18.56 -5.89
C GLY A 102 17.80 -17.61 -4.80
N THR A 103 18.40 -18.16 -3.74
CA THR A 103 18.79 -17.40 -2.55
C THR A 103 20.28 -17.11 -2.53
N TRP A 104 20.61 -15.83 -2.47
CA TRP A 104 21.96 -15.32 -2.43
C TRP A 104 22.30 -14.83 -1.03
N LEU A 105 23.46 -15.23 -0.51
CA LEU A 105 23.92 -14.87 0.82
C LEU A 105 25.29 -14.21 0.76
N ARG A 106 25.42 -13.05 1.38
CA ARG A 106 26.70 -12.35 1.55
C ARG A 106 27.11 -12.36 3.00
N TYR A 107 28.37 -12.67 3.22
CA TYR A 107 28.97 -12.76 4.54
C TYR A 107 30.03 -11.68 4.73
N ASN A 108 30.19 -11.22 5.97
CA ASN A 108 31.33 -10.45 6.43
C ASN A 108 31.78 -11.02 7.77
N SER A 109 33.05 -11.46 7.84
CA SER A 109 33.62 -12.04 9.05
C SER A 109 32.77 -13.19 9.61
N GLY A 110 32.30 -14.08 8.72
CA GLY A 110 31.47 -15.25 9.06
C GLY A 110 30.00 -14.95 9.40
N LYS A 111 29.59 -13.68 9.45
CA LYS A 111 28.18 -13.28 9.69
C LYS A 111 27.49 -12.89 8.40
N ILE A 112 26.22 -13.26 8.26
CA ILE A 112 25.39 -12.83 7.13
C ILE A 112 25.14 -11.32 7.25
N VAL A 113 25.48 -10.57 6.22
CA VAL A 113 25.22 -9.12 6.14
C VAL A 113 24.12 -8.77 5.14
N LYS A 114 23.90 -9.64 4.16
CA LYS A 114 22.88 -9.46 3.11
C LYS A 114 22.34 -10.82 2.67
N ARG A 115 21.03 -10.90 2.47
CA ARG A 115 20.33 -12.02 1.85
C ARG A 115 19.44 -11.48 0.74
N GLN A 116 19.61 -11.97 -0.48
CA GLN A 116 18.78 -11.58 -1.62
C GLN A 116 18.10 -12.82 -2.20
N HIS A 117 16.91 -12.65 -2.76
CA HIS A 117 16.24 -13.70 -3.52
C HIS A 117 16.05 -13.21 -4.95
N PHE A 118 16.55 -13.97 -5.91
CA PHE A 118 16.50 -13.66 -7.33
C PHE A 118 15.57 -14.62 -8.07
N LYS A 119 14.91 -14.11 -9.11
CA LYS A 119 14.25 -14.92 -10.13
C LYS A 119 14.60 -14.32 -11.48
N ASN A 120 15.49 -14.99 -12.21
CA ASN A 120 15.92 -14.60 -13.55
C ASN A 120 16.45 -13.15 -13.57
N ASP A 121 17.50 -12.88 -12.79
CA ASP A 121 18.14 -11.57 -12.59
C ASP A 121 17.31 -10.49 -11.88
N THR A 122 16.02 -10.75 -11.63
CA THR A 122 15.16 -9.81 -10.90
C THR A 122 15.25 -10.08 -9.40
N ILE A 123 15.52 -9.05 -8.59
CA ILE A 123 15.48 -9.15 -7.12
C ILE A 123 14.01 -9.17 -6.67
N TRP A 124 13.60 -10.26 -6.04
CA TRP A 124 12.27 -10.42 -5.46
C TRP A 124 12.22 -10.02 -3.98
N SER A 125 13.32 -10.23 -3.25
CA SER A 125 13.44 -9.73 -1.89
C SER A 125 14.89 -9.47 -1.51
N GLU A 126 15.12 -8.54 -0.60
CA GLU A 126 16.42 -8.26 -0.01
C GLU A 126 16.28 -8.03 1.49
N GLN A 127 17.16 -8.66 2.26
CA GLN A 127 17.33 -8.44 3.69
C GLN A 127 18.76 -8.01 3.95
N THR A 128 18.95 -6.96 4.74
CA THR A 128 20.27 -6.58 5.27
C THR A 128 20.26 -6.73 6.78
N PHE A 129 21.44 -6.95 7.38
CA PHE A 129 21.58 -7.20 8.80
C PHE A 129 22.54 -6.21 9.46
N HIS A 130 22.25 -5.88 10.72
CA HIS A 130 23.13 -5.11 11.59
C HIS A 130 24.31 -6.00 12.07
N PRO A 131 25.40 -5.41 12.59
CA PRO A 131 26.55 -6.19 13.11
C PRO A 131 26.20 -7.17 14.25
N ASN A 132 25.12 -6.90 14.98
CA ASN A 132 24.57 -7.78 16.02
C ASN A 132 23.73 -8.94 15.45
N GLY A 133 23.59 -9.04 14.13
CA GLY A 133 22.83 -10.08 13.44
C GLY A 133 21.33 -9.80 13.33
N LEU A 134 20.82 -8.71 13.93
CA LEU A 134 19.42 -8.34 13.79
C LEU A 134 19.13 -7.74 12.41
N LEU A 135 17.89 -7.89 11.96
CA LEU A 135 17.45 -7.37 10.67
C LEU A 135 17.59 -5.84 10.65
N LYS A 136 18.22 -5.29 9.61
CA LYS A 136 18.43 -3.86 9.40
C LYS A 136 17.44 -3.29 8.39
N SER A 137 17.24 -3.99 7.29
CA SER A 137 16.20 -3.67 6.32
C SER A 137 15.64 -4.93 5.67
N ASN A 138 14.41 -4.82 5.18
CA ASN A 138 13.72 -5.83 4.41
C ASN A 138 12.99 -5.15 3.25
N PHE A 139 13.24 -5.61 2.05
CA PHE A 139 12.63 -5.18 0.80
C PHE A 139 11.97 -6.40 0.17
N LYS A 140 10.73 -6.26 -0.30
CA LYS A 140 10.03 -7.30 -1.05
C LYS A 140 9.29 -6.68 -2.24
N LEU A 141 9.59 -7.20 -3.42
CA LEU A 141 8.95 -6.84 -4.68
C LEU A 141 7.86 -7.86 -4.99
N TYR A 142 6.69 -7.38 -5.38
CA TYR A 142 5.59 -8.17 -5.90
C TYR A 142 5.34 -7.76 -7.36
N PRO A 143 6.03 -8.39 -8.33
CA PRO A 143 6.03 -7.94 -9.72
C PRO A 143 4.62 -7.86 -10.33
N LYS A 144 3.74 -8.81 -9.98
CA LYS A 144 2.35 -8.87 -10.47
C LYS A 144 1.56 -7.58 -10.19
N TYR A 145 1.85 -6.91 -9.08
CA TYR A 145 1.13 -5.71 -8.63
C TYR A 145 1.97 -4.44 -8.76
N ASN A 146 3.21 -4.55 -9.25
CA ASN A 146 4.21 -3.49 -9.18
C ASN A 146 4.28 -2.87 -7.76
N GLU A 147 4.13 -3.74 -6.73
CA GLU A 147 4.13 -3.35 -5.32
C GLU A 147 5.50 -3.59 -4.71
N VAL A 148 5.97 -2.61 -3.94
CA VAL A 148 7.20 -2.71 -3.17
C VAL A 148 6.89 -2.45 -1.71
N ASN A 149 7.22 -3.43 -0.87
CA ASN A 149 7.18 -3.30 0.58
C ASN A 149 8.59 -3.18 1.12
N PHE A 150 8.83 -2.09 1.84
CA PHE A 150 10.11 -1.81 2.49
C PHE A 150 9.91 -1.62 3.99
N LYS A 151 10.78 -2.23 4.79
CA LYS A 151 10.89 -2.03 6.23
C LYS A 151 12.36 -1.81 6.58
N SER A 152 12.64 -0.92 7.52
CA SER A 152 13.95 -0.80 8.16
C SER A 152 13.81 -0.73 9.66
N PHE A 153 14.86 -1.14 10.36
CA PHE A 153 14.83 -1.38 11.80
C PHE A 153 16.04 -0.73 12.48
N TYR A 154 15.85 -0.33 13.73
CA TYR A 154 16.93 0.10 14.61
C TYR A 154 17.84 -1.07 14.99
N PRO A 155 19.07 -0.81 15.50
CA PRO A 155 19.94 -1.87 16.03
C PRO A 155 19.31 -2.65 17.17
N SER A 156 18.35 -2.07 17.91
CA SER A 156 17.53 -2.75 18.92
C SER A 156 16.52 -3.75 18.34
N GLY A 157 16.30 -3.73 17.02
CA GLY A 157 15.30 -4.54 16.32
C GLY A 157 13.92 -3.89 16.20
N SER A 158 13.69 -2.72 16.82
CA SER A 158 12.43 -2.00 16.68
C SER A 158 12.27 -1.42 15.27
N LEU A 159 11.02 -1.36 14.79
CA LEU A 159 10.72 -0.83 13.46
C LEU A 159 11.09 0.67 13.41
N LYS A 160 11.88 1.06 12.42
CA LYS A 160 12.32 2.44 12.18
C LYS A 160 11.50 3.11 11.09
N GLN A 161 11.26 2.38 10.00
CA GLN A 161 10.50 2.89 8.86
C GLN A 161 9.78 1.73 8.18
N SER A 162 8.57 1.97 7.70
CA SER A 162 7.88 1.09 6.77
C SER A 162 7.36 1.90 5.60
N SER A 163 7.40 1.34 4.39
CA SER A 163 6.72 1.96 3.27
C SER A 163 6.20 0.95 2.25
N LYS A 164 5.11 1.32 1.59
CA LYS A 164 4.43 0.54 0.55
C LYS A 164 4.23 1.43 -0.66
N THR A 165 4.72 1.00 -1.83
CA THR A 165 4.38 1.60 -3.12
C THR A 165 3.38 0.71 -3.84
N ASN A 166 2.31 1.26 -4.41
CA ASN A 166 1.44 0.55 -5.34
C ASN A 166 1.58 1.17 -6.74
N GLY A 167 2.04 0.39 -7.72
CA GLY A 167 2.12 0.83 -9.11
C GLY A 167 3.12 1.96 -9.38
N GLY A 168 4.04 2.25 -8.46
CA GLY A 168 4.97 3.38 -8.55
C GLY A 168 4.32 4.77 -8.38
N THR A 169 3.01 4.84 -8.16
CA THR A 169 2.26 6.10 -8.11
C THR A 169 1.89 6.50 -6.69
N ASN A 170 1.38 5.56 -5.89
CA ASN A 170 0.98 5.83 -4.52
C ASN A 170 1.99 5.25 -3.54
N TYR A 171 2.51 6.11 -2.67
CA TYR A 171 3.52 5.74 -1.68
C TYR A 171 3.09 6.18 -0.29
N VAL A 172 2.92 5.21 0.61
CA VAL A 172 2.74 5.49 2.04
C VAL A 172 4.04 5.16 2.75
N ARG A 173 4.55 6.10 3.56
CA ARG A 173 5.70 5.88 4.45
C ARG A 173 5.33 6.23 5.87
N HIS A 174 5.64 5.32 6.78
CA HIS A 174 5.62 5.57 8.22
C HIS A 174 7.05 5.57 8.74
N GLN A 175 7.40 6.54 9.56
CA GLN A 175 8.61 6.52 10.39
C GLN A 175 8.19 6.39 11.84
N TYR A 176 9.03 5.73 12.62
CA TYR A 176 8.75 5.44 14.02
C TYR A 176 9.93 5.88 14.90
N TYR A 177 9.63 6.19 16.14
CA TYR A 177 10.62 6.29 17.20
C TYR A 177 11.06 4.89 17.64
N GLU A 178 12.20 4.81 18.33
CA GLU A 178 12.73 3.53 18.83
C GLU A 178 11.81 2.86 19.86
N ASN A 179 10.97 3.65 20.56
CA ASN A 179 9.90 3.16 21.44
C ASN A 179 8.68 2.58 20.70
N GLY A 180 8.71 2.52 19.36
CA GLY A 180 7.65 1.98 18.51
C GLY A 180 6.50 2.94 18.19
N LYS A 181 6.49 4.16 18.75
CA LYS A 181 5.46 5.17 18.44
C LYS A 181 5.72 5.78 17.07
N ILE A 182 4.63 6.12 16.36
CA ILE A 182 4.74 6.78 15.06
C ILE A 182 5.39 8.15 15.23
N LYS A 183 6.37 8.45 14.38
CA LYS A 183 7.09 9.73 14.30
C LYS A 183 6.56 10.57 13.15
N SER A 184 6.31 9.93 12.00
CA SER A 184 5.70 10.59 10.86
C SER A 184 4.92 9.63 9.97
N ARG A 185 3.92 10.17 9.27
CA ARG A 185 3.18 9.51 8.20
C ARG A 185 3.22 10.39 6.97
N GLU A 186 3.73 9.85 5.87
CA GLU A 186 3.81 10.49 4.57
C GLU A 186 2.93 9.74 3.58
N ILE A 187 2.05 10.45 2.89
CA ILE A 187 1.23 9.94 1.78
C ILE A 187 1.62 10.74 0.55
N ILE A 188 2.26 10.09 -0.42
CA ILE A 188 2.65 10.68 -1.69
C ILE A 188 1.75 10.11 -2.78
N ASN A 189 1.02 11.00 -3.44
CA ASN A 189 0.20 10.65 -4.59
C ASN A 189 0.87 11.15 -5.88
N SER A 190 1.35 10.22 -6.68
CA SER A 190 1.82 10.37 -8.07
C SER A 190 2.73 11.59 -8.30
N GLY A 191 3.69 11.80 -7.40
CA GLY A 191 4.68 12.90 -7.49
C GLY A 191 4.10 14.32 -7.37
N SER A 192 2.83 14.48 -7.03
CA SER A 192 2.13 15.77 -7.10
C SER A 192 1.91 16.38 -5.72
N VAL A 193 1.48 15.57 -4.75
CA VAL A 193 1.20 16.04 -3.39
C VAL A 193 1.71 15.00 -2.40
N CYS A 194 2.50 15.47 -1.45
CA CYS A 194 2.93 14.72 -0.27
C CYS A 194 2.27 15.35 0.96
N ILE A 195 1.43 14.61 1.65
CA ILE A 195 0.92 14.99 2.97
C ILE A 195 1.83 14.32 4.01
N GLN A 196 2.47 15.12 4.86
CA GLN A 196 3.33 14.64 5.94
C GLN A 196 2.74 15.06 7.29
N ASN A 197 2.29 14.09 8.06
CA ASN A 197 1.89 14.24 9.46
C ASN A 197 3.08 13.92 10.36
N LEU A 198 3.38 14.79 11.31
CA LEU A 198 4.45 14.64 12.31
C LEU A 198 3.81 14.45 13.69
N PHE A 199 4.37 13.53 14.45
CA PHE A 199 3.89 13.16 15.78
C PHE A 199 5.02 13.31 16.79
N ASP A 200 4.69 13.60 18.04
CA ASP A 200 5.65 13.53 19.13
C ASP A 200 5.86 12.09 19.64
N GLN A 201 6.73 11.92 20.64
CA GLN A 201 7.04 10.59 21.21
C GLN A 201 5.86 9.94 21.94
N THR A 202 4.79 10.68 22.21
CA THR A 202 3.53 10.17 22.77
C THR A 202 2.51 9.77 21.70
N ALA A 203 2.88 9.89 20.42
CA ALA A 203 2.03 9.73 19.24
C ALA A 203 0.94 10.80 19.08
N LYS A 204 1.09 11.96 19.75
CA LYS A 204 0.19 13.10 19.53
C LYS A 204 0.62 13.83 18.25
N LEU A 205 -0.35 14.14 17.39
CA LEU A 205 -0.12 14.92 16.16
C LEU A 205 0.36 16.32 16.55
N THR A 206 1.49 16.74 15.98
CA THR A 206 2.08 18.06 16.23
C THR A 206 2.03 18.97 15.01
N THR A 207 2.14 18.40 13.81
CA THR A 207 2.21 19.21 12.58
C THR A 207 1.73 18.40 11.37
N THR A 208 0.98 19.05 10.48
CA THR A 208 0.68 18.54 9.13
C THR A 208 1.34 19.46 8.10
N LYS A 209 2.08 18.88 7.16
CA LYS A 209 2.73 19.59 6.04
C LYS A 209 2.18 19.07 4.73
N ILE A 210 1.90 19.99 3.80
CA ILE A 210 1.55 19.67 2.42
C ILE A 210 2.74 20.10 1.54
N ILE A 211 3.38 19.15 0.88
CA ILE A 211 4.58 19.35 0.06
C ILE A 211 4.23 19.04 -1.40
N THR A 212 4.37 20.02 -2.29
CA THR A 212 4.17 19.87 -3.73
C THR A 212 5.53 19.89 -4.46
N PRO A 213 6.00 18.77 -5.04
CA PRO A 213 7.36 18.66 -5.58
C PRO A 213 7.69 19.61 -6.75
N TYR A 214 6.67 20.14 -7.45
CA TYR A 214 6.85 20.91 -8.68
C TYR A 214 7.03 22.43 -8.50
N LEU A 215 7.07 22.97 -7.28
CA LEU A 215 7.18 24.42 -7.06
C LEU A 215 8.59 24.93 -6.69
N ASN A 216 9.63 24.09 -6.73
CA ASN A 216 11.01 24.51 -6.47
C ASN A 216 11.75 25.11 -7.69
N LYS A 217 11.06 25.44 -8.79
CA LYS A 217 11.58 26.35 -9.82
C LYS A 217 10.81 27.67 -9.74
N THR A 218 11.35 28.63 -8.98
CA THR A 218 11.16 30.05 -9.29
C THR A 218 11.83 30.32 -10.64
N LYS A 219 11.08 30.16 -11.73
CA LYS A 219 11.32 30.92 -12.96
C LYS A 219 10.37 32.12 -12.89
N GLU A 220 10.92 33.32 -12.74
CA GLU A 220 10.21 34.52 -13.18
C GLU A 220 10.01 34.39 -14.69
N TYR A 221 8.81 33.96 -15.09
CA TYR A 221 8.37 34.15 -16.47
C TYR A 221 7.86 35.59 -16.56
N GLN A 222 8.67 36.47 -17.15
CA GLN A 222 8.11 37.65 -17.80
C GLN A 222 7.31 37.20 -19.01
N ASN A 223 6.10 37.72 -19.04
CA ASN A 223 5.00 37.38 -19.92
C ASN A 223 5.36 37.50 -21.41
N ASN A 224 4.99 36.50 -22.21
CA ASN A 224 4.55 36.65 -23.60
C ASN A 224 4.09 35.29 -24.15
N SER A 225 2.88 34.87 -23.80
CA SER A 225 1.89 34.26 -24.69
C SER A 225 0.71 33.71 -23.90
N ASP A 226 -0.48 34.00 -24.40
CA ASP A 226 -1.76 33.55 -23.88
C ASP A 226 -1.86 32.02 -23.92
N ASN A 227 -1.63 31.34 -22.78
CA ASN A 227 -2.37 30.12 -22.38
C ASN A 227 -1.94 29.45 -21.08
N ASP A 228 -0.93 29.94 -20.35
CA ASP A 228 -0.54 29.30 -19.08
C ASP A 228 -1.19 29.95 -17.84
N SER A 229 -1.70 29.08 -16.97
CA SER A 229 -2.31 29.46 -15.70
C SER A 229 -1.24 29.96 -14.72
N LEU A 230 -1.15 31.27 -14.55
CA LEU A 230 -0.22 31.88 -13.60
C LEU A 230 -0.69 31.64 -12.15
N ILE A 231 0.20 31.10 -11.31
CA ILE A 231 0.06 31.12 -9.85
C ILE A 231 1.03 32.18 -9.34
N SER A 232 0.51 33.32 -8.89
CA SER A 232 1.31 34.28 -8.11
C SER A 232 1.04 34.07 -6.62
N TYR A 233 2.09 34.14 -5.81
CA TYR A 233 1.97 34.16 -4.35
C TYR A 233 2.70 35.38 -3.79
N HIS A 234 2.07 36.04 -2.82
CA HIS A 234 2.66 37.15 -2.08
C HIS A 234 2.55 36.89 -0.58
N PHE A 235 3.68 37.02 0.12
CA PHE A 235 3.74 37.06 1.58
C PHE A 235 3.80 38.53 2.01
N LYS A 236 2.75 39.03 2.67
CA LYS A 236 2.75 40.37 3.27
C LYS A 236 2.03 40.32 4.62
N ASN A 237 2.67 40.84 5.66
CA ASN A 237 2.12 40.97 7.02
C ASN A 237 1.58 39.64 7.60
N GLY A 238 2.33 38.55 7.45
CA GLY A 238 1.94 37.24 7.99
C GLY A 238 0.76 36.55 7.29
N LYS A 239 0.32 37.08 6.13
CA LYS A 239 -0.73 36.46 5.31
C LYS A 239 -0.14 35.98 3.98
N PHE A 240 -0.43 34.74 3.65
CA PHE A 240 -0.15 34.12 2.36
C PHE A 240 -1.38 34.27 1.46
N ASN A 241 -1.25 34.95 0.32
CA ASN A 241 -2.33 35.06 -0.66
C ASN A 241 -1.96 34.28 -1.91
N LEU A 242 -2.83 33.35 -2.30
CA LEU A 242 -2.72 32.55 -3.53
C LEU A 242 -3.84 32.99 -4.47
N GLN A 243 -3.51 33.48 -5.66
CA GLN A 243 -4.50 33.94 -6.63
C GLN A 243 -4.45 33.06 -7.89
N TYR A 244 -5.60 32.51 -8.28
CA TYR A 244 -5.79 31.79 -9.55
C TYR A 244 -6.45 32.72 -10.56
N SER A 245 -6.02 32.67 -11.82
CA SER A 245 -6.49 33.59 -12.87
C SER A 245 -7.87 33.26 -13.46
N LYS A 246 -8.60 32.22 -12.99
CA LYS A 246 -10.00 32.00 -13.37
C LYS A 246 -10.90 31.60 -12.20
N GLY A 247 -11.63 32.59 -11.69
CA GLY A 247 -12.99 32.47 -11.15
C GLY A 247 -13.20 31.86 -9.75
N ASN A 248 -12.30 31.02 -9.24
CA ASN A 248 -12.47 30.38 -7.93
C ASN A 248 -11.49 30.95 -6.91
N LEU A 249 -11.98 31.90 -6.10
CA LEU A 249 -11.25 32.47 -4.97
C LEU A 249 -11.21 31.42 -3.84
N LYS A 250 -10.10 30.69 -3.69
CA LYS A 250 -9.84 29.90 -2.49
C LYS A 250 -9.18 30.81 -1.45
N GLN A 251 -9.92 31.22 -0.43
CA GLN A 251 -9.36 31.95 0.71
C GLN A 251 -8.92 30.97 1.79
N TRP A 252 -7.64 31.04 2.17
CA TRP A 252 -7.09 30.34 3.31
C TRP A 252 -6.97 31.33 4.47
N LYS A 253 -7.53 31.00 5.65
CA LYS A 253 -7.34 31.79 6.86
C LYS A 253 -6.28 31.10 7.71
N PHE A 254 -5.08 31.67 7.74
CA PHE A 254 -4.02 31.24 8.64
C PHE A 254 -4.22 31.91 10.01
N ILE A 255 -4.29 31.11 11.06
CA ILE A 255 -4.30 31.60 12.45
C ILE A 255 -2.86 31.45 12.97
N PRO A 256 -2.17 32.55 13.31
CA PRO A 256 -0.84 32.44 13.91
C PRO A 256 -0.96 31.88 15.33
N THR A 257 -0.34 30.73 15.59
CA THR A 257 -0.12 30.19 16.93
C THR A 257 1.38 30.10 17.20
N GLY A 258 2.03 31.25 17.40
CA GLY A 258 3.47 31.35 17.67
C GLY A 258 4.35 31.00 16.45
N ASN A 259 5.36 30.14 16.63
CA ASN A 259 6.37 29.77 15.62
C ASN A 259 5.90 28.70 14.61
N ALA A 260 4.60 28.37 14.58
CA ALA A 260 4.04 27.37 13.68
C ALA A 260 2.94 28.00 12.79
N ILE A 261 2.88 27.53 11.55
CA ILE A 261 1.76 27.78 10.65
C ILE A 261 0.92 26.51 10.65
N GLU A 262 -0.27 26.57 11.23
CA GLU A 262 -1.27 25.52 11.10
C GLU A 262 -1.89 25.62 9.70
N VAL A 263 -1.68 24.58 8.89
CA VAL A 263 -2.37 24.40 7.60
C VAL A 263 -3.31 23.23 7.78
N SER A 264 -4.56 23.51 8.14
CA SER A 264 -5.61 22.53 8.00
C SER A 264 -5.90 22.36 6.51
N GLU A 265 -5.95 21.10 6.07
CA GLU A 265 -6.56 20.76 4.80
C GLU A 265 -7.98 21.32 4.83
N TYR A 266 -8.32 22.21 3.89
CA TYR A 266 -9.72 22.52 3.65
C TYR A 266 -10.32 21.20 3.15
N VAL A 267 -10.93 20.44 4.06
CA VAL A 267 -12.18 19.76 3.73
C VAL A 267 -12.95 20.74 2.87
N MET A 268 -13.47 20.33 1.71
CA MET A 268 -14.34 21.22 0.98
C MET A 268 -15.52 21.54 1.90
N HIS A 269 -15.41 22.61 2.69
CA HIS A 269 -16.54 23.35 3.16
C HIS A 269 -17.08 23.91 1.87
N TYR A 270 -18.06 23.19 1.33
CA TYR A 270 -18.95 23.78 0.35
C TYR A 270 -19.36 25.09 1.00
N SER A 271 -18.99 26.22 0.38
CA SER A 271 -19.48 27.50 0.86
C SER A 271 -20.99 27.33 1.06
N ARG A 272 -21.58 27.92 2.10
CA ARG A 272 -23.04 27.79 2.35
C ARG A 272 -23.86 27.93 1.06
N ASN A 273 -23.37 28.72 0.12
CA ASN A 273 -23.89 28.90 -1.24
C ASN A 273 -23.92 27.59 -2.05
N LYS A 274 -22.83 26.82 -2.17
CA LYS A 274 -22.81 25.60 -2.99
C LYS A 274 -23.67 24.47 -2.43
N LEU A 275 -23.73 24.29 -1.10
CA LEU A 275 -24.65 23.32 -0.49
C LEU A 275 -26.11 23.76 -0.68
N SER A 276 -26.39 25.05 -0.51
CA SER A 276 -27.71 25.63 -0.79
C SER A 276 -28.13 25.43 -2.25
N ASP A 277 -27.21 25.60 -3.19
CA ASP A 277 -27.48 25.41 -4.62
C ASP A 277 -27.72 23.93 -4.95
N MET A 278 -26.92 23.01 -4.39
CA MET A 278 -27.18 21.57 -4.52
C MET A 278 -28.53 21.16 -3.92
N ILE A 279 -28.94 21.76 -2.81
CA ILE A 279 -30.26 21.54 -2.21
C ILE A 279 -31.38 22.02 -3.14
N LYS A 280 -31.25 23.21 -3.76
CA LYS A 280 -32.25 23.72 -4.73
C LYS A 280 -32.39 22.83 -5.96
N GLU A 281 -31.29 22.23 -6.40
CA GLU A 281 -31.23 21.33 -7.55
C GLU A 281 -31.53 19.87 -7.20
N SER A 282 -31.77 19.56 -5.92
CA SER A 282 -32.06 18.21 -5.45
C SER A 282 -33.52 17.81 -5.65
N ARG A 283 -33.74 16.52 -5.94
CA ARG A 283 -35.06 15.90 -5.91
C ARG A 283 -35.47 15.63 -4.47
N LEU A 284 -34.50 15.19 -3.67
CA LEU A 284 -34.70 14.78 -2.29
C LEU A 284 -33.47 15.17 -1.46
N VAL A 285 -33.74 15.75 -0.28
CA VAL A 285 -32.77 15.95 0.79
C VAL A 285 -33.26 15.21 2.01
N LYS A 286 -32.40 14.38 2.59
CA LYS A 286 -32.69 13.64 3.82
C LYS A 286 -31.73 14.03 4.93
N ASP A 287 -32.24 13.94 6.15
CA ASP A 287 -31.53 14.22 7.38
C ASP A 287 -31.46 12.92 8.21
N GLU A 288 -30.40 12.16 7.98
CA GLU A 288 -30.18 10.82 8.56
C GLU A 288 -28.78 10.77 9.17
N ASP A 289 -28.58 9.99 10.24
CA ASP A 289 -27.27 9.75 10.86
C ASP A 289 -26.60 8.59 10.12
N VAL A 290 -25.81 8.90 9.09
CA VAL A 290 -25.32 7.90 8.12
C VAL A 290 -24.18 7.09 8.69
N ASN A 291 -23.31 7.74 9.47
CA ASN A 291 -22.17 7.10 10.11
C ASN A 291 -22.47 6.64 11.54
N PHE A 292 -23.66 6.88 12.09
CA PHE A 292 -24.09 6.44 13.42
C PHE A 292 -23.27 7.07 14.56
N ASP A 293 -22.87 8.33 14.39
CA ASP A 293 -22.11 9.12 15.37
C ASP A 293 -23.00 9.98 16.29
N GLY A 294 -24.31 9.95 16.09
CA GLY A 294 -25.31 10.69 16.86
C GLY A 294 -25.67 12.05 16.28
N TYR A 295 -25.11 12.44 15.13
CA TYR A 295 -25.44 13.67 14.43
C TYR A 295 -26.19 13.42 13.12
N LYS A 296 -27.06 14.37 12.74
CA LYS A 296 -27.79 14.27 11.47
C LYS A 296 -26.94 14.77 10.32
N ASP A 297 -26.72 13.90 9.34
CA ASP A 297 -26.03 14.19 8.10
C ASP A 297 -27.01 14.59 7.00
N LYS A 298 -26.48 15.09 5.88
CA LYS A 298 -27.28 15.41 4.69
C LYS A 298 -27.02 14.41 3.59
N ILE A 299 -28.07 13.72 3.15
CA ILE A 299 -28.08 12.93 1.92
C ILE A 299 -28.80 13.76 0.85
N ILE A 300 -28.10 14.10 -0.23
CA ILE A 300 -28.61 14.91 -1.33
C ILE A 300 -28.69 14.04 -2.59
N ILE A 301 -29.90 13.88 -3.11
CA ILE A 301 -30.18 13.16 -4.35
C ILE A 301 -30.55 14.20 -5.41
N PRO A 302 -29.73 14.41 -6.46
CA PRO A 302 -29.97 15.42 -7.48
C PRO A 302 -31.18 15.07 -8.34
N LYS A 303 -31.78 16.07 -9.00
CA LYS A 303 -32.78 15.86 -10.08
C LYS A 303 -32.08 15.38 -11.36
N LEU A 304 -31.48 14.19 -11.35
CA LEU A 304 -30.91 13.60 -12.58
C LEU A 304 -31.87 12.59 -13.23
N GLY A 305 -31.64 12.34 -14.52
CA GLY A 305 -32.52 11.55 -15.40
C GLY A 305 -32.67 10.09 -14.99
N SER A 306 -33.65 9.42 -15.61
CA SER A 306 -34.12 8.05 -15.34
C SER A 306 -33.08 6.95 -15.62
N GLY A 307 -31.98 6.94 -14.86
CA GLY A 307 -31.01 5.85 -14.84
C GLY A 307 -31.36 4.83 -13.76
N ALA A 308 -30.93 3.57 -13.97
CA ALA A 308 -31.10 2.50 -12.99
C ALA A 308 -30.38 2.80 -11.65
N ASN A 309 -29.29 3.56 -11.69
CA ASN A 309 -28.62 4.05 -10.47
C ASN A 309 -28.93 5.53 -10.23
N GLN A 310 -29.41 5.83 -9.04
CA GLN A 310 -29.61 7.17 -8.55
C GLN A 310 -28.33 7.66 -7.86
N PRO A 311 -27.62 8.66 -8.41
CA PRO A 311 -26.47 9.24 -7.74
C PRO A 311 -26.91 9.99 -6.47
N PHE A 312 -26.06 10.04 -5.46
CA PHE A 312 -26.31 10.85 -4.27
C PHE A 312 -24.99 11.31 -3.64
N SER A 313 -25.08 12.39 -2.87
CA SER A 313 -23.96 12.97 -2.12
C SER A 313 -24.28 12.98 -0.64
N ILE A 314 -23.34 12.51 0.18
CA ILE A 314 -23.44 12.52 1.63
C ILE A 314 -22.51 13.59 2.19
N PHE A 315 -23.06 14.42 3.07
CA PHE A 315 -22.33 15.41 3.82
C PHE A 315 -22.48 15.13 5.31
N LEU A 316 -21.36 14.80 5.96
CA LEU A 316 -21.32 14.48 7.38
C LEU A 316 -21.31 15.75 8.21
N TYR A 317 -22.08 15.77 9.30
CA TYR A 317 -22.08 16.93 10.21
C TYR A 317 -20.90 16.86 11.18
N ASN A 318 -20.04 17.86 11.16
CA ASN A 318 -18.97 18.00 12.14
C ASN A 318 -19.45 18.92 13.30
N PRO A 319 -19.65 18.39 14.52
CA PRO A 319 -20.15 19.18 15.65
C PRO A 319 -19.15 20.21 16.17
N ILE A 320 -17.84 20.00 15.96
CA ILE A 320 -16.79 20.90 16.41
C ILE A 320 -16.76 22.14 15.50
N SER A 321 -16.79 21.94 14.18
CA SER A 321 -16.79 23.04 13.21
C SER A 321 -18.19 23.61 12.93
N GLN A 322 -19.24 22.95 13.42
CA GLN A 322 -20.66 23.24 13.15
C GLN A 322 -20.94 23.36 11.64
N SER A 323 -20.35 22.45 10.87
CA SER A 323 -20.41 22.50 9.41
C SER A 323 -20.55 21.12 8.80
N PHE A 324 -21.05 21.09 7.57
CA PHE A 324 -21.18 19.87 6.78
C PHE A 324 -19.93 19.63 5.92
N GLU A 325 -19.46 18.40 5.94
CA GLU A 325 -18.25 17.94 5.27
C GLU A 325 -18.59 16.85 4.25
N TYR A 326 -18.24 17.05 2.98
CA TYR A 326 -18.54 16.08 1.93
C TYR A 326 -17.74 14.79 2.15
N SER A 327 -18.45 13.66 2.25
CA SER A 327 -17.83 12.34 2.37
C SER A 327 -17.79 11.65 1.02
N LYS A 328 -16.61 11.61 0.41
CA LYS A 328 -16.41 10.89 -0.86
C LYS A 328 -16.67 9.38 -0.70
N THR A 329 -16.25 8.80 0.43
CA THR A 329 -16.38 7.36 0.69
C THR A 329 -17.83 6.93 0.85
N LEU A 330 -18.67 7.78 1.44
CA LEU A 330 -20.08 7.46 1.69
C LEU A 330 -21.00 7.99 0.58
N SER A 331 -20.47 8.73 -0.39
CA SER A 331 -21.22 9.21 -1.55
C SER A 331 -21.07 8.25 -2.72
N GLY A 332 -22.07 8.15 -3.59
CA GLY A 332 -22.00 7.22 -4.71
C GLY A 332 -23.26 7.20 -5.54
N SER A 333 -23.68 5.99 -5.94
CA SER A 333 -24.95 5.76 -6.62
C SER A 333 -25.58 4.49 -6.08
N SER A 334 -26.92 4.49 -5.99
CA SER A 334 -27.69 3.37 -5.46
C SER A 334 -28.81 2.99 -6.42
N LEU A 335 -29.22 1.71 -6.45
CA LEU A 335 -30.48 1.30 -7.07
C LEU A 335 -31.70 1.86 -6.31
N SER A 336 -31.52 2.20 -5.03
CA SER A 336 -32.54 2.82 -4.21
C SER A 336 -32.71 4.30 -4.56
N ASP A 337 -33.96 4.72 -4.72
CA ASP A 337 -34.37 6.12 -4.90
C ASP A 337 -34.04 7.02 -3.70
N ASN A 338 -33.63 6.41 -2.60
CA ASN A 338 -33.51 7.02 -1.28
C ASN A 338 -32.06 7.11 -0.74
N GLY A 339 -31.06 6.75 -1.56
CA GLY A 339 -29.65 6.72 -1.15
C GLY A 339 -29.20 5.33 -0.65
N PRO A 340 -28.25 5.25 0.30
CA PRO A 340 -27.89 3.98 0.92
C PRO A 340 -29.01 3.49 1.84
N ASP A 341 -29.10 2.17 2.03
CA ASP A 341 -29.98 1.58 3.03
C ASP A 341 -29.24 1.52 4.38
N LEU A 342 -29.84 2.10 5.43
CA LEU A 342 -29.21 2.27 6.74
C LEU A 342 -29.82 1.31 7.76
N ASP A 343 -28.99 0.49 8.39
CA ASP A 343 -29.38 -0.39 9.51
C ASP A 343 -28.73 0.15 10.79
N SER A 344 -29.52 0.80 11.65
CA SER A 344 -29.06 1.43 12.88
C SER A 344 -28.73 0.43 14.00
N GLU A 345 -29.31 -0.76 13.97
CA GLU A 345 -29.02 -1.82 14.94
C GLU A 345 -27.63 -2.41 14.67
N LYS A 346 -27.34 -2.71 13.39
CA LYS A 346 -26.04 -3.25 12.96
C LYS A 346 -24.99 -2.17 12.70
N LYS A 347 -25.39 -0.90 12.65
CA LYS A 347 -24.57 0.25 12.27
C LYS A 347 -23.89 0.03 10.91
N THR A 348 -24.72 -0.24 9.91
CA THR A 348 -24.26 -0.48 8.54
C THR A 348 -24.96 0.42 7.54
N ALA A 349 -24.21 0.84 6.51
CA ALA A 349 -24.76 1.49 5.32
C ALA A 349 -24.54 0.57 4.11
N THR A 350 -25.62 0.22 3.43
CA THR A 350 -25.62 -0.68 2.27
C THR A 350 -25.86 0.09 0.98
N TYR A 351 -24.97 -0.12 0.02
CA TYR A 351 -24.95 0.52 -1.28
C TYR A 351 -25.16 -0.55 -2.34
N THR A 352 -26.18 -0.44 -3.18
CA THR A 352 -26.42 -1.38 -4.28
C THR A 352 -26.29 -0.66 -5.61
N GLY A 353 -25.56 -1.21 -6.57
CA GLY A 353 -25.38 -0.58 -7.88
C GLY A 353 -25.56 -1.59 -9.00
N SER A 354 -25.90 -1.08 -10.18
CA SER A 354 -25.80 -1.84 -11.43
C SER A 354 -24.94 -1.10 -12.44
N SER A 355 -23.96 -1.75 -13.05
CA SER A 355 -23.43 -1.30 -14.34
C SER A 355 -24.20 -1.99 -15.45
N GLY A 356 -24.40 -1.31 -16.59
CA GLY A 356 -25.07 -1.91 -17.74
C GLY A 356 -24.51 -3.29 -18.10
N GLY A 357 -25.34 -4.16 -18.69
CA GLY A 357 -24.95 -5.54 -19.02
C GLY A 357 -25.11 -6.55 -17.89
N GLY A 358 -26.00 -6.32 -16.92
CA GLY A 358 -26.30 -7.32 -15.87
C GLY A 358 -25.20 -7.46 -14.80
N ILE A 359 -24.36 -6.44 -14.66
CA ILE A 359 -23.35 -6.37 -13.61
C ILE A 359 -23.95 -5.63 -12.43
N TYR A 360 -24.03 -6.30 -11.30
CA TYR A 360 -24.51 -5.82 -10.02
C TYR A 360 -23.34 -5.77 -9.03
N GLY A 361 -23.39 -4.74 -8.19
CA GLY A 361 -22.48 -4.56 -7.07
C GLY A 361 -23.27 -4.26 -5.81
N MET A 362 -22.72 -4.68 -4.68
CA MET A 362 -23.17 -4.28 -3.37
C MET A 362 -21.98 -3.99 -2.48
N GLU A 363 -21.99 -2.87 -1.77
CA GLU A 363 -21.03 -2.56 -0.72
C GLU A 363 -21.77 -2.39 0.61
N ILE A 364 -21.29 -3.04 1.66
CA ILE A 364 -21.78 -2.85 3.03
C ILE A 364 -20.65 -2.25 3.84
N ILE A 365 -20.85 -1.04 4.36
CA ILE A 365 -19.90 -0.34 5.20
C ILE A 365 -20.31 -0.53 6.66
N TYR A 366 -19.39 -1.02 7.49
CA TYR A 366 -19.60 -1.24 8.91
C TYR A 366 -18.93 -0.14 9.73
N PHE A 367 -19.68 0.47 10.65
CA PHE A 367 -19.16 1.54 11.50
C PHE A 367 -18.92 1.04 12.94
N ASN A 368 -17.98 1.68 13.62
CA ASN A 368 -17.82 1.50 15.07
C ASN A 368 -18.76 2.43 15.85
N SER A 369 -18.69 2.40 17.19
CA SER A 369 -19.53 3.23 18.05
C SER A 369 -19.29 4.73 17.96
N TYR A 370 -18.23 5.16 17.27
CA TYR A 370 -17.82 6.56 17.09
C TYR A 370 -18.05 7.05 15.65
N GLY A 371 -18.78 6.27 14.85
CA GLY A 371 -19.04 6.53 13.43
C GLY A 371 -17.82 6.54 12.53
N GLN A 372 -16.77 5.82 12.92
CA GLN A 372 -15.63 5.55 12.04
C GLN A 372 -15.85 4.23 11.31
N ILE A 373 -15.44 4.17 10.04
CA ILE A 373 -15.48 2.94 9.25
C ILE A 373 -14.55 1.91 9.89
N LYS A 374 -15.09 0.74 10.21
CA LYS A 374 -14.37 -0.42 10.74
C LYS A 374 -13.80 -1.27 9.59
N PHE A 375 -14.64 -1.60 8.62
CA PHE A 375 -14.32 -2.27 7.36
C PHE A 375 -15.49 -2.10 6.37
N SER A 376 -15.28 -2.44 5.10
CA SER A 376 -16.36 -2.64 4.13
C SER A 376 -16.29 -4.01 3.48
N ASP A 377 -17.45 -4.58 3.20
CA ASP A 377 -17.64 -5.79 2.43
C ASP A 377 -18.13 -5.41 1.03
N LEU A 378 -17.35 -5.73 0.00
CA LEU A 378 -17.66 -5.47 -1.40
C LEU A 378 -18.03 -6.78 -2.10
N TYR A 379 -19.17 -6.79 -2.76
CA TYR A 379 -19.70 -7.89 -3.54
C TYR A 379 -19.92 -7.39 -4.97
N HIS A 380 -19.49 -8.14 -5.97
CA HIS A 380 -19.82 -7.82 -7.36
C HIS A 380 -19.78 -9.07 -8.23
N ASN A 381 -20.56 -9.09 -9.30
CA ASN A 381 -20.42 -10.11 -10.33
C ASN A 381 -19.65 -9.60 -11.55
N GLU A 382 -19.04 -10.53 -12.27
CA GLU A 382 -18.43 -10.28 -13.58
C GLU A 382 -18.84 -11.40 -14.53
N GLU A 383 -19.19 -11.05 -15.77
CA GLU A 383 -19.44 -12.00 -16.83
C GLU A 383 -18.10 -12.52 -17.39
N LEU A 384 -17.95 -13.84 -17.49
CA LEU A 384 -16.69 -14.47 -17.94
C LEU A 384 -16.63 -14.67 -19.47
N GLY A 385 -17.69 -14.28 -20.19
CA GLY A 385 -17.77 -14.35 -21.67
C GLY A 385 -17.95 -15.76 -22.24
N ASN A 386 -18.13 -16.78 -21.40
CA ASN A 386 -18.40 -18.15 -21.83
C ASN A 386 -19.92 -18.38 -21.90
N TYR A 387 -20.41 -18.65 -23.11
CA TYR A 387 -21.81 -19.01 -23.34
C TYR A 387 -21.91 -20.47 -23.72
N THR A 388 -22.79 -21.21 -23.03
CA THR A 388 -23.06 -22.62 -23.37
C THR A 388 -24.54 -22.82 -23.65
N TYR A 389 -24.87 -23.59 -24.69
CA TYR A 389 -26.26 -23.95 -24.98
C TYR A 389 -26.56 -25.30 -24.32
N ARG A 390 -27.45 -25.32 -23.32
CA ARG A 390 -27.85 -26.54 -22.60
C ARG A 390 -29.37 -26.61 -22.54
N ASN A 391 -29.93 -27.77 -22.92
CA ASN A 391 -31.38 -28.05 -22.87
C ASN A 391 -32.26 -26.98 -23.54
N GLY A 392 -31.79 -26.40 -24.64
CA GLY A 392 -32.56 -25.39 -25.37
C GLY A 392 -32.38 -23.95 -24.87
N ILE A 393 -31.57 -23.72 -23.83
CA ILE A 393 -31.39 -22.41 -23.17
C ILE A 393 -29.91 -22.01 -23.24
N ASN A 394 -29.65 -20.73 -23.49
CA ASN A 394 -28.29 -20.17 -23.38
C ASN A 394 -27.94 -20.01 -21.91
N HIS A 395 -26.76 -20.42 -21.49
CA HIS A 395 -26.20 -20.18 -20.16
C HIS A 395 -25.00 -19.26 -20.28
N GLY A 396 -24.84 -18.32 -19.33
CA GLY A 396 -23.65 -17.50 -19.17
C GLY A 396 -22.89 -17.92 -17.92
N SER A 397 -21.56 -17.95 -18.01
CA SER A 397 -20.70 -18.13 -16.84
C SER A 397 -20.41 -16.79 -16.16
N TYR A 398 -20.65 -16.73 -14.86
CA TYR A 398 -20.43 -15.55 -14.02
C TYR A 398 -19.45 -15.87 -12.90
N SER A 399 -18.63 -14.90 -12.54
CA SER A 399 -17.89 -14.90 -11.28
C SER A 399 -18.58 -13.98 -10.29
N PHE A 400 -18.84 -14.48 -9.09
CA PHE A 400 -19.30 -13.72 -7.93
C PHE A 400 -18.11 -13.51 -7.02
N ASN A 401 -17.75 -12.25 -6.80
CA ASN A 401 -16.53 -11.85 -6.13
C ASN A 401 -16.91 -11.17 -4.81
N TYR A 402 -16.19 -11.51 -3.75
CA TYR A 402 -16.31 -10.91 -2.44
C TYR A 402 -14.95 -10.40 -1.97
N LYS A 403 -14.92 -9.20 -1.37
CA LYS A 403 -13.72 -8.63 -0.75
C LYS A 403 -14.08 -7.95 0.57
N ARG A 404 -13.30 -8.21 1.61
CA ARG A 404 -13.32 -7.40 2.83
C ARG A 404 -12.15 -6.43 2.84
N ILE A 405 -12.44 -5.15 3.02
CA ILE A 405 -11.46 -4.07 2.97
C ILE A 405 -11.42 -3.36 4.34
N GLN A 406 -10.23 -3.24 4.92
CA GLN A 406 -9.98 -2.48 6.15
C GLN A 406 -8.79 -1.53 5.94
N ASP A 407 -8.96 -0.24 6.23
CA ASP A 407 -7.91 0.78 6.13
C ASP A 407 -7.17 0.83 4.77
N ILE A 408 -7.84 0.43 3.68
CA ILE A 408 -7.35 0.22 2.29
C ILE A 408 -6.73 -1.15 1.98
N GLU A 409 -6.59 -2.04 2.96
CA GLU A 409 -6.06 -3.39 2.75
C GLU A 409 -7.19 -4.39 2.53
N ILE A 410 -7.03 -5.27 1.54
CA ILE A 410 -7.90 -6.44 1.37
C ILE A 410 -7.46 -7.47 2.40
N ILE A 411 -8.34 -7.75 3.37
CA ILE A 411 -8.06 -8.69 4.46
C ILE A 411 -8.72 -10.05 4.25
N ASP A 412 -9.71 -10.14 3.36
CA ASP A 412 -10.32 -11.39 2.91
C ASP A 412 -10.84 -11.25 1.47
N GLU A 413 -10.79 -12.33 0.69
CA GLU A 413 -11.22 -12.36 -0.71
C GLU A 413 -11.69 -13.76 -1.12
N HIS A 414 -12.91 -13.85 -1.66
CA HIS A 414 -13.48 -15.10 -2.18
C HIS A 414 -14.00 -14.90 -3.60
N GLN A 415 -13.89 -15.94 -4.42
CA GLN A 415 -14.46 -15.97 -5.75
C GLN A 415 -15.24 -17.27 -5.94
N PHE A 416 -16.48 -17.15 -6.40
CA PHE A 416 -17.36 -18.27 -6.73
C PHE A 416 -17.75 -18.17 -8.20
N ILE A 417 -17.60 -19.26 -8.96
CA ILE A 417 -17.97 -19.31 -10.38
C ILE A 417 -19.26 -20.13 -10.51
N THR A 418 -20.22 -19.60 -11.27
CA THR A 418 -21.50 -20.24 -11.51
C THR A 418 -21.95 -20.10 -12.96
N ASP A 419 -22.69 -21.09 -13.46
CA ASP A 419 -23.32 -21.08 -14.79
C ASP A 419 -24.82 -20.83 -14.61
N LEU A 420 -25.34 -19.72 -15.16
CA LEU A 420 -26.74 -19.32 -15.00
C LEU A 420 -27.47 -19.30 -16.35
N PRO A 421 -28.74 -19.73 -16.41
CA PRO A 421 -29.55 -19.62 -17.63
C PRO A 421 -29.84 -18.15 -17.96
N LEU A 422 -29.63 -17.75 -19.22
CA LEU A 422 -29.83 -16.39 -19.74
C LEU A 422 -31.27 -16.22 -20.22
N ASN A 423 -32.16 -15.92 -19.28
CA ASN A 423 -33.56 -15.57 -19.57
C ASN A 423 -33.78 -14.04 -19.55
N GLY A 424 -32.81 -13.27 -20.05
CA GLY A 424 -32.75 -11.80 -19.95
C GLY A 424 -31.84 -11.29 -18.84
N ASN A 425 -31.57 -9.98 -18.80
CA ASN A 425 -30.60 -9.38 -17.86
C ASN A 425 -30.99 -9.55 -16.37
N GLU A 426 -32.28 -9.73 -16.09
CA GLU A 426 -32.79 -9.95 -14.73
C GLU A 426 -32.43 -11.33 -14.17
N SER A 427 -32.01 -12.28 -15.02
CA SER A 427 -31.70 -13.66 -14.62
C SER A 427 -30.51 -13.79 -13.67
N ILE A 428 -29.64 -12.77 -13.59
CA ILE A 428 -28.45 -12.77 -12.72
C ILE A 428 -28.70 -12.03 -11.40
N TYR A 429 -29.71 -11.14 -11.35
CA TYR A 429 -29.99 -10.31 -10.19
C TYR A 429 -30.30 -11.18 -8.96
N ILE A 430 -31.32 -12.04 -9.05
CA ILE A 430 -31.76 -12.89 -7.94
C ILE A 430 -30.63 -13.82 -7.47
N PRO A 431 -29.96 -14.60 -8.34
CA PRO A 431 -28.86 -15.46 -7.92
C PRO A 431 -27.70 -14.73 -7.25
N PHE A 432 -27.38 -13.50 -7.70
CA PHE A 432 -26.32 -12.69 -7.08
C PHE A 432 -26.71 -12.27 -5.66
N PHE A 433 -27.92 -11.72 -5.46
CA PHE A 433 -28.35 -11.26 -4.14
C PHE A 433 -28.63 -12.41 -3.16
N ASP A 434 -29.07 -13.57 -3.64
CA ASP A 434 -29.18 -14.79 -2.82
C ASP A 434 -27.79 -15.26 -2.35
N TRP A 435 -26.80 -15.27 -3.24
CA TRP A 435 -25.42 -15.60 -2.87
C TRP A 435 -24.85 -14.61 -1.85
N VAL A 436 -25.09 -13.31 -2.06
CA VAL A 436 -24.72 -12.25 -1.12
C VAL A 436 -25.33 -12.51 0.27
N ALA A 437 -26.64 -12.81 0.35
CA ALA A 437 -27.31 -13.07 1.62
C ALA A 437 -26.68 -14.25 2.37
N LEU A 438 -26.35 -15.33 1.66
CA LEU A 438 -25.64 -16.48 2.23
C LEU A 438 -24.24 -16.11 2.76
N GLN A 439 -23.50 -15.24 2.07
CA GLN A 439 -22.19 -14.77 2.54
C GLN A 439 -22.31 -13.91 3.81
N ILE A 440 -23.32 -13.02 3.87
CA ILE A 440 -23.59 -12.20 5.06
C ILE A 440 -23.88 -13.10 6.26
N ASP A 441 -24.74 -14.11 6.09
CA ASP A 441 -25.08 -15.05 7.16
C ASP A 441 -23.87 -15.88 7.62
N ALA A 442 -23.01 -16.30 6.69
CA ALA A 442 -21.79 -17.04 7.02
C ALA A 442 -20.78 -16.17 7.81
N ASN A 443 -20.65 -14.90 7.44
CA ASN A 443 -19.72 -13.96 8.09
C ASN A 443 -20.17 -13.47 9.48
N ASN A 444 -21.46 -13.61 9.79
CA ASN A 444 -22.04 -13.24 11.09
C ASN A 444 -22.04 -14.39 12.11
N ARG A 445 -21.68 -15.60 11.70
CA ARG A 445 -21.49 -16.77 12.59
C ARG A 445 -20.05 -16.84 13.05
#